data_AF-A0A7Z9K9F1-F1
#
_entry.id   AF-A0A7Z9K9F1-F1
#
_cell.length_a   1.000
_cell.length_b   1.000
_cell.length_c   1.000
_cell.angle_alpha   90.00
_cell.angle_beta   90.00
_cell.angle_gamma   90.00
#
_symmetry.space_group_name_H-M   'P 1'
#
loop_
_entity.id
_entity.type
_entity.pdbx_description
1 polymer ?
#
loop_
_entity_poly.entity_id
_entity_poly.type
_entity_poly.pdbx_seq_one_letter_code
_entity_poly.pdbx_strand_id
1 'polypeptide(L)'
;MPITTERSFNAETITFDATYPLTIAIEAKDFKETDSGLEYIGERNQQMGDGGIIAQITDTSSGDVAAAANAVWFSLVVHRAPLIKDCEKDSNPDDNCQFEITEIPTNWASAEFNDDAWTEATKWTENDVGPKDGYNQIPWDTSARLIWGSDLEVDNTVLLRMVVEG
;
A
#
# COMPACT_ATOMS: atom_id res chain seq x y z
N MET A 1 -3.46 9.55 12.25
CA MET A 1 -4.63 8.95 12.93
C MET A 1 -4.30 7.48 13.17
N PRO A 2 -4.54 6.91 14.36
CA PRO A 2 -4.35 5.48 14.58
C PRO A 2 -5.37 4.68 13.76
N ILE A 3 -4.95 3.53 13.23
CA ILE A 3 -5.84 2.54 12.62
C ILE A 3 -6.51 1.80 13.80
N THR A 4 -7.79 2.04 14.05
CA THR A 4 -8.52 1.46 15.20
C THR A 4 -9.41 0.28 14.82
N THR A 5 -9.31 -0.21 13.58
CA THR A 5 -10.12 -1.30 13.07
C THR A 5 -9.23 -2.26 12.31
N GLU A 6 -9.04 -3.43 12.91
CA GLU A 6 -8.32 -4.55 12.31
C GLU A 6 -9.30 -5.37 11.47
N ARG A 7 -8.98 -5.54 10.19
CA ARG A 7 -9.74 -6.39 9.27
C ARG A 7 -8.79 -6.89 8.18
N SER A 8 -8.62 -8.20 8.07
CA SER A 8 -7.78 -8.81 7.02
C SER A 8 -8.34 -8.51 5.62
N PHE A 9 -7.47 -7.98 4.74
CA PHE A 9 -7.67 -7.76 3.29
C PHE A 9 -9.14 -7.55 2.84
N ASN A 10 -9.64 -6.32 3.00
CA ASN A 10 -11.00 -5.93 2.60
C ASN A 10 -11.03 -5.38 1.18
N ALA A 11 -12.20 -5.43 0.55
CA ALA A 11 -12.48 -4.64 -0.64
C ALA A 11 -13.36 -3.44 -0.27
N GLU A 12 -13.02 -2.28 -0.81
CA GLU A 12 -13.77 -1.04 -0.65
C GLU A 12 -14.01 -0.44 -2.03
N THR A 13 -15.15 0.24 -2.21
CA THR A 13 -15.47 0.93 -3.46
C THR A 13 -15.99 2.32 -3.13
N ILE A 14 -15.41 3.32 -3.79
CA ILE A 14 -15.80 4.72 -3.67
C ILE A 14 -16.11 5.29 -5.06
N THR A 15 -16.90 6.36 -5.11
CA THR A 15 -17.21 7.09 -6.34
C THR A 15 -16.87 8.55 -6.16
N PHE A 16 -16.25 9.15 -7.18
CA PHE A 16 -15.83 10.54 -7.20
C PHE A 16 -15.93 11.10 -8.62
N ASP A 17 -16.04 12.42 -8.73
CA ASP A 17 -15.95 13.13 -10.00
C ASP A 17 -14.50 13.57 -10.26
N ALA A 18 -14.04 13.44 -11.51
CA ALA A 18 -12.69 13.79 -11.93
C ALA A 18 -12.65 14.24 -13.39
N THR A 19 -11.59 14.94 -13.78
CA THR A 19 -11.30 15.28 -15.18
C THR A 19 -9.88 14.88 -15.53
N TYR A 20 -9.67 14.47 -16.78
CA TYR A 20 -8.33 14.17 -17.29
C TYR A 20 -7.49 15.44 -17.51
N PRO A 21 -6.14 15.36 -17.38
CA PRO A 21 -5.40 14.22 -16.84
C PRO A 21 -5.71 14.02 -15.35
N LEU A 22 -5.94 12.77 -14.97
CA LEU A 22 -6.34 12.39 -13.62
C LEU A 22 -5.11 11.91 -12.85
N THR A 23 -4.81 12.57 -11.74
CA THR A 23 -3.83 12.08 -10.77
C THR A 23 -4.50 11.19 -9.74
N ILE A 24 -3.99 9.97 -9.57
CA ILE A 24 -4.39 9.06 -8.51
C ILE A 24 -3.23 8.95 -7.53
N ALA A 25 -3.52 9.21 -6.25
CA ALA A 25 -2.55 9.19 -5.16
C ALA A 25 -3.14 8.41 -3.97
N ILE A 26 -2.45 7.36 -3.54
CA ILE A 26 -2.90 6.45 -2.48
C ILE A 26 -1.82 6.35 -1.42
N GLU A 27 -2.13 6.72 -0.18
CA GLU A 27 -1.31 6.41 0.99
C GLU A 27 -1.78 5.06 1.53
N ALA A 28 -1.04 4.00 1.21
CA ALA A 28 -1.38 2.67 1.65
C ALA A 28 -0.58 2.29 2.90
N LYS A 29 -1.25 1.68 3.86
CA LYS A 29 -0.68 1.30 5.16
C LYS A 29 -0.95 -0.15 5.42
N ASP A 30 0.13 -0.90 5.62
CA ASP A 30 0.02 -2.17 6.30
C ASP A 30 -0.26 -1.93 7.80
N PHE A 31 -0.93 -2.87 8.43
CA PHE A 31 -1.21 -2.78 9.85
C PHE A 31 0.10 -2.93 10.64
N LYS A 32 0.26 -2.09 11.65
CA LYS A 32 1.33 -2.16 12.64
C LYS A 32 0.81 -1.52 13.91
N GLU A 33 1.16 -2.11 15.05
CA GLU A 33 0.75 -1.60 16.36
C GLU A 33 1.58 -0.38 16.76
N THR A 34 2.88 -0.39 16.42
CA THR A 34 3.85 0.69 16.69
C THR A 34 4.79 0.88 15.50
N ASP A 35 5.74 1.82 15.62
CA ASP A 35 6.78 2.03 14.60
C ASP A 35 7.78 0.85 14.50
N SER A 36 7.71 -0.13 15.41
CA SER A 36 8.45 -1.40 15.26
C SER A 36 8.07 -2.17 13.98
N GLY A 37 6.91 -1.85 13.39
CA GLY A 37 6.37 -2.53 12.21
C GLY A 37 5.70 -3.85 12.52
N LEU A 38 5.59 -4.23 13.79
CA LEU A 38 4.97 -5.48 14.18
C LEU A 38 3.49 -5.33 14.48
N GLU A 39 2.76 -6.41 14.22
CA GLU A 39 1.39 -6.63 14.61
C GLU A 39 1.33 -7.45 15.90
N TYR A 40 0.31 -7.24 16.73
CA TYR A 40 0.01 -8.06 17.92
C TYR A 40 1.16 -8.17 18.92
N ILE A 41 1.75 -7.03 19.30
CA ILE A 41 2.96 -7.00 20.12
C ILE A 41 2.68 -7.62 21.50
N GLY A 42 3.51 -8.59 21.88
CA GLY A 42 3.39 -9.34 23.13
C GLY A 42 2.37 -10.50 23.07
N GLU A 43 1.64 -10.68 21.96
CA GLU A 43 0.74 -11.80 21.77
C GLU A 43 1.44 -13.02 21.17
N ARG A 44 0.74 -14.17 21.16
CA ARG A 44 1.28 -15.44 20.66
C ARG A 44 1.51 -15.44 19.14
N ASN A 45 0.82 -14.53 18.43
CA ASN A 45 0.83 -14.32 17.00
C ASN A 45 1.51 -13.00 16.61
N GLN A 46 2.38 -12.43 17.46
CA GLN A 46 3.22 -11.29 17.08
C GLN A 46 3.96 -11.60 15.76
N GLN A 47 3.85 -10.73 14.76
CA GLN A 47 4.38 -10.99 13.41
C GLN A 47 4.65 -9.69 12.65
N MET A 48 5.38 -9.79 11.53
CA MET A 48 5.39 -8.76 10.49
C MET A 48 4.12 -8.91 9.63
N GLY A 49 3.67 -7.81 9.04
CA GLY A 49 2.49 -7.81 8.19
C GLY A 49 2.75 -8.39 6.79
N ASP A 50 1.68 -8.40 6.00
CA ASP A 50 1.63 -8.86 4.62
C ASP A 50 1.01 -7.78 3.74
N GLY A 51 1.73 -6.67 3.58
CA GLY A 51 1.28 -5.51 2.81
C GLY A 51 0.91 -5.81 1.36
N GLY A 52 0.57 -4.75 0.62
CA GLY A 52 0.20 -4.85 -0.80
C GLY A 52 -1.20 -4.35 -1.08
N ILE A 53 -1.39 -3.77 -2.26
CA ILE A 53 -2.70 -3.33 -2.71
C ILE A 53 -2.92 -3.68 -4.18
N ILE A 54 -4.18 -3.78 -4.56
CA ILE A 54 -4.64 -3.73 -5.94
C ILE A 54 -5.74 -2.67 -6.02
N ALA A 55 -5.77 -1.92 -7.11
CA ALA A 55 -6.75 -0.88 -7.35
C ALA A 55 -7.15 -0.84 -8.82
N GLN A 56 -8.38 -0.44 -9.09
CA GLN A 56 -8.83 -0.08 -10.43
C GLN A 56 -9.78 1.11 -10.38
N ILE A 57 -9.79 1.91 -11.43
CA ILE A 57 -10.65 3.07 -11.60
C ILE A 57 -11.46 2.80 -12.86
N THR A 58 -12.78 2.75 -12.71
CA THR A 58 -13.73 2.55 -13.81
C THR A 58 -14.48 3.85 -14.05
N ASP A 59 -14.49 4.31 -15.30
CA ASP A 59 -15.38 5.39 -15.72
C ASP A 59 -16.82 4.87 -15.70
N THR A 60 -17.62 5.39 -14.77
CA THR A 60 -18.99 4.93 -14.58
C THR A 60 -19.93 5.29 -15.74
N SER A 61 -19.55 6.22 -16.61
CA SER A 61 -20.36 6.63 -17.76
C SER A 61 -20.21 5.69 -18.95
N SER A 62 -19.00 5.20 -19.19
CA SER A 62 -18.66 4.27 -20.28
C SER A 62 -18.65 2.80 -19.83
N GLY A 63 -18.32 2.55 -18.56
CA GLY A 63 -18.04 1.23 -18.01
C GLY A 63 -16.60 0.77 -18.24
N ASP A 64 -15.76 1.58 -18.88
CA ASP A 64 -14.39 1.24 -19.22
C ASP A 64 -13.45 1.45 -18.02
N VAL A 65 -12.43 0.59 -17.92
CA VAL A 65 -11.38 0.72 -16.90
C VAL A 65 -10.40 1.79 -17.37
N ALA A 66 -10.47 2.97 -16.73
CA ALA A 66 -9.59 4.10 -17.00
C ALA A 66 -8.16 3.86 -16.49
N ALA A 67 -8.02 3.17 -15.37
CA ALA A 67 -6.72 2.86 -14.80
C ALA A 67 -6.76 1.62 -13.90
N ALA A 68 -5.63 0.95 -13.78
CA ALA A 68 -5.43 -0.15 -12.86
C ALA A 68 -4.03 -0.08 -12.23
N ALA A 69 -3.92 -0.54 -10.98
CA ALA A 69 -2.65 -0.75 -10.28
C ALA A 69 -1.77 -1.70 -11.09
N ASN A 70 -0.56 -1.28 -11.44
CA ASN A 70 0.45 -2.10 -12.11
C ASN A 70 1.85 -1.44 -11.97
N ALA A 71 2.87 -1.97 -12.66
CA ALA A 71 4.25 -1.49 -12.56
C ALA A 71 4.50 -0.05 -13.05
N VAL A 72 3.55 0.58 -13.74
CA VAL A 72 3.69 2.00 -14.16
C VAL A 72 3.37 3.00 -13.05
N TRP A 73 2.92 2.51 -11.89
CA TRP A 73 2.74 3.35 -10.72
C TRP A 73 4.09 3.64 -10.08
N PHE A 74 4.27 4.85 -9.59
CA PHE A 74 5.41 5.21 -8.76
C PHE A 74 5.11 4.98 -7.29
N SER A 75 6.16 4.67 -6.53
CA SER A 75 6.10 4.34 -5.12
C SER A 75 7.17 5.08 -4.32
N LEU A 76 6.81 5.51 -3.12
CA LEU A 76 7.73 5.98 -2.09
C LEU A 76 7.39 5.31 -0.77
N VAL A 77 8.35 4.54 -0.23
CA VAL A 77 8.23 3.97 1.11
C VAL A 77 8.55 5.07 2.13
N VAL A 78 7.59 5.37 3.01
CA VAL A 78 7.72 6.42 4.03
C VAL A 78 7.81 5.85 5.45
N HIS A 79 7.58 4.55 5.61
CA HIS A 79 7.85 3.84 6.84
C HIS A 79 8.34 2.43 6.54
N ARG A 80 9.54 2.10 7.02
CA ARG A 80 10.15 0.77 6.89
C ARG A 80 10.52 0.20 8.25
N ALA A 81 9.92 -0.92 8.63
CA ALA A 81 10.22 -1.62 9.88
C ALA A 81 9.65 -3.05 9.86
N PRO A 82 10.20 -4.00 10.61
CA PRO A 82 11.45 -3.88 11.33
C PRO A 82 12.65 -3.81 10.36
N LEU A 83 13.69 -3.06 10.72
CA LEU A 83 14.96 -3.12 9.96
C LEU A 83 15.77 -4.38 10.29
N ILE A 84 15.46 -5.03 11.42
CA ILE A 84 16.05 -6.29 11.86
C ILE A 84 14.94 -7.35 11.84
N LYS A 85 14.72 -8.05 10.72
CA LYS A 85 13.61 -9.04 10.60
C LYS A 85 13.59 -10.11 11.70
N ASP A 86 14.76 -10.54 12.17
CA ASP A 86 14.87 -11.52 13.27
C ASP A 86 14.28 -11.03 14.62
N CYS A 87 14.00 -9.73 14.76
CA CYS A 87 13.34 -9.17 15.94
C CYS A 87 11.83 -9.46 15.99
N GLU A 88 11.24 -10.10 14.96
CA GLU A 88 9.79 -10.34 14.86
C GLU A 88 9.21 -10.98 16.14
N LYS A 89 9.99 -11.82 16.84
CA LYS A 89 9.57 -12.48 18.09
C LYS A 89 10.20 -11.88 19.35
N ASP A 90 10.81 -10.70 19.25
CA ASP A 90 11.40 -10.01 20.40
C ASP A 90 10.30 -9.59 21.39
N SER A 91 10.60 -9.70 22.68
CA SER A 91 9.69 -9.29 23.77
C SER A 91 9.63 -7.77 23.98
N ASN A 92 10.54 -7.01 23.36
CA ASN A 92 10.63 -5.56 23.43
C ASN A 92 10.97 -4.97 22.03
N PRO A 93 10.08 -5.15 21.04
CA PRO A 93 10.35 -4.80 19.66
C PRO A 93 10.53 -3.30 19.43
N ASP A 94 9.89 -2.45 20.22
CA ASP A 94 10.00 -0.99 20.10
C ASP A 94 11.45 -0.48 20.28
N ASP A 95 12.24 -1.16 21.13
CA ASP A 95 13.65 -0.81 21.34
C ASP A 95 14.59 -1.55 20.36
N ASN A 96 14.23 -2.76 19.95
CA ASN A 96 15.16 -3.69 19.29
C ASN A 96 14.97 -3.84 17.78
N CYS A 97 13.77 -3.60 17.25
CA CYS A 97 13.45 -3.87 15.85
C CYS A 97 13.99 -2.83 14.86
N GLN A 98 14.13 -1.59 15.34
CA GLN A 98 14.51 -0.41 14.55
C GLN A 98 13.55 -0.12 13.39
N PHE A 99 13.50 1.14 12.98
CA PHE A 99 12.67 1.60 11.88
C PHE A 99 13.32 2.76 11.16
N GLU A 100 12.88 2.98 9.93
CA GLU A 100 13.18 4.16 9.13
C GLU A 100 11.87 4.85 8.76
N ILE A 101 11.78 6.16 9.04
CA ILE A 101 10.65 7.00 8.64
C ILE A 101 11.18 8.10 7.73
N THR A 102 10.61 8.17 6.54
CA THR A 102 10.83 9.29 5.61
C THR A 102 9.65 10.25 5.72
N GLU A 103 9.93 11.55 5.78
CA GLU A 103 8.88 12.56 5.81
C GLU A 103 8.05 12.51 4.52
N ILE A 104 6.72 12.44 4.67
CA ILE A 104 5.79 12.47 3.52
C ILE A 104 5.95 13.83 2.82
N PRO A 105 6.28 13.87 1.51
CA PRO A 105 6.45 15.14 0.80
C PRO A 105 5.18 15.98 0.86
N THR A 106 5.33 17.28 1.12
CA THR A 106 4.19 18.20 1.12
C THR A 106 3.54 18.22 -0.26
N ASN A 107 2.21 18.20 -0.31
CA ASN A 107 1.41 18.18 -1.54
C ASN A 107 1.69 17.00 -2.49
N TRP A 108 2.24 15.88 -2.00
CA TRP A 108 2.54 14.69 -2.83
C TRP A 108 1.33 14.15 -3.60
N ALA A 109 0.10 14.38 -3.12
CA ALA A 109 -1.14 13.97 -3.78
C ALA A 109 -1.66 14.97 -4.83
N SER A 110 -1.07 16.17 -4.94
CA SER A 110 -1.48 17.19 -5.92
C SER A 110 -1.15 16.77 -7.35
N ALA A 111 -1.94 17.18 -8.33
CA ALA A 111 -1.64 16.93 -9.75
C ALA A 111 -0.33 17.59 -10.22
N GLU A 112 0.14 18.63 -9.53
CA GLU A 112 1.36 19.37 -9.88
C GLU A 112 2.63 18.78 -9.24
N PHE A 113 2.51 17.73 -8.41
CA PHE A 113 3.66 17.12 -7.74
C PHE A 113 4.55 16.38 -8.74
N ASN A 114 5.87 16.60 -8.64
CA ASN A 114 6.87 15.87 -9.41
C ASN A 114 7.35 14.63 -8.62
N ASP A 115 7.01 13.45 -9.12
CA ASP A 115 7.39 12.13 -8.61
C ASP A 115 8.54 11.47 -9.39
N ASP A 116 9.28 12.20 -10.24
CA ASP A 116 10.43 11.69 -11.02
C ASP A 116 11.52 11.01 -10.16
N ALA A 117 11.62 11.37 -8.89
CA ALA A 117 12.57 10.79 -7.95
C ALA A 117 12.08 9.49 -7.29
N TRP A 118 10.81 9.14 -7.48
CA TRP A 118 10.21 7.93 -6.93
C TRP A 118 10.56 6.73 -7.82
N THR A 119 10.46 5.53 -7.25
CA THR A 119 10.72 4.29 -7.99
C THR A 119 9.42 3.66 -8.44
N GLU A 120 9.43 2.96 -9.56
CA GLU A 120 8.28 2.12 -9.96
C GLU A 120 7.88 1.17 -8.82
N ALA A 121 6.57 0.98 -8.63
CA ALA A 121 6.02 0.06 -7.66
C ALA A 121 6.34 -1.38 -8.06
N THR A 122 6.66 -2.22 -7.08
CA THR A 122 6.97 -3.64 -7.32
C THR A 122 5.68 -4.41 -7.53
N LYS A 123 5.64 -5.28 -8.56
CA LYS A 123 4.53 -6.20 -8.79
C LYS A 123 4.72 -7.46 -7.95
N TRP A 124 3.65 -7.89 -7.31
CA TRP A 124 3.60 -9.09 -6.50
C TRP A 124 2.56 -10.06 -7.05
N THR A 125 2.75 -11.35 -6.77
CA THR A 125 1.75 -12.37 -7.10
C THR A 125 0.72 -12.50 -5.97
N GLU A 126 -0.42 -13.10 -6.29
CA GLU A 126 -1.41 -13.46 -5.26
C GLU A 126 -0.83 -14.39 -4.20
N ASN A 127 0.14 -15.24 -4.55
CA ASN A 127 0.79 -16.13 -3.59
C ASN A 127 1.75 -15.38 -2.65
N ASP A 128 2.37 -14.29 -3.12
CA ASP A 128 3.26 -13.48 -2.29
C ASP A 128 2.48 -12.66 -1.26
N VAL A 129 1.36 -12.07 -1.67
CA VAL A 129 0.51 -11.23 -0.82
C VAL A 129 -0.48 -12.05 0.02
N GLY A 130 -0.97 -13.17 -0.51
CA GLY A 130 -2.00 -13.97 0.15
C GLY A 130 -3.32 -13.23 0.41
N PRO A 131 -3.91 -12.52 -0.57
CA PRO A 131 -5.11 -11.73 -0.36
C PRO A 131 -6.29 -12.60 0.10
N LYS A 132 -7.17 -12.02 0.92
CA LYS A 132 -8.33 -12.70 1.52
C LYS A 132 -9.62 -12.42 0.75
N ASP A 133 -10.75 -12.89 1.27
CA ASP A 133 -12.05 -12.93 0.59
C ASP A 133 -12.51 -11.61 -0.03
N GLY A 134 -12.11 -10.44 0.51
CA GLY A 134 -12.40 -9.14 -0.08
C GLY A 134 -11.92 -9.03 -1.54
N TYR A 135 -10.72 -9.53 -1.82
CA TYR A 135 -10.13 -9.52 -3.17
C TYR A 135 -11.02 -10.19 -4.21
N ASN A 136 -11.67 -11.31 -3.85
CA ASN A 136 -12.51 -12.09 -4.76
C ASN A 136 -13.87 -11.45 -5.06
N GLN A 137 -14.23 -10.36 -4.37
CA GLN A 137 -15.50 -9.66 -4.56
C GLN A 137 -15.46 -8.66 -5.72
N ILE A 138 -14.25 -8.27 -6.16
CA ILE A 138 -14.05 -7.30 -7.23
C ILE A 138 -13.66 -8.05 -8.51
N PRO A 139 -14.36 -7.83 -9.64
CA PRO A 139 -13.95 -8.39 -10.93
C PRO A 139 -12.80 -7.56 -11.49
N TRP A 140 -11.58 -7.84 -11.00
CA TRP A 140 -10.38 -7.11 -11.41
C TRP A 140 -10.14 -7.18 -12.91
N ASP A 141 -9.82 -6.04 -13.51
CA ASP A 141 -9.37 -6.00 -14.90
C ASP A 141 -8.11 -6.85 -15.10
N THR A 142 -7.97 -7.47 -16.28
CA THR A 142 -6.82 -8.33 -16.59
C THR A 142 -5.47 -7.59 -16.59
N SER A 143 -5.47 -6.26 -16.59
CA SER A 143 -4.28 -5.40 -16.43
C SER A 143 -3.93 -5.08 -14.98
N ALA A 144 -4.87 -5.26 -14.03
CA ALA A 144 -4.66 -4.97 -12.62
C ALA A 144 -3.70 -5.98 -11.98
N ARG A 145 -2.76 -5.49 -11.18
CA ARG A 145 -1.75 -6.27 -10.47
C ARG A 145 -1.71 -5.81 -9.02
N LEU A 146 -1.39 -6.76 -8.13
CA LEU A 146 -0.95 -6.42 -6.79
C LEU A 146 0.38 -5.68 -6.89
N ILE A 147 0.45 -4.52 -6.23
CA ILE A 147 1.62 -3.67 -6.17
C ILE A 147 1.92 -3.24 -4.74
N TRP A 148 3.19 -2.99 -4.46
CA TRP A 148 3.65 -2.46 -3.18
C TRP A 148 5.00 -1.74 -3.33
N GLY A 149 5.62 -1.44 -2.18
CA GLY A 149 7.05 -1.19 -2.10
C GLY A 149 7.87 -2.43 -2.46
N SER A 150 9.16 -2.36 -2.14
CA SER A 150 10.16 -3.38 -2.44
C SER A 150 10.07 -4.65 -1.59
N ASP A 151 9.38 -4.59 -0.46
CA ASP A 151 9.30 -5.70 0.51
C ASP A 151 7.93 -5.67 1.21
N LEU A 152 7.17 -6.76 1.09
CA LEU A 152 5.81 -6.87 1.63
C LEU A 152 5.76 -6.85 3.16
N GLU A 153 6.84 -7.29 3.83
CA GLU A 153 6.85 -7.48 5.28
C GLU A 153 7.35 -6.25 6.04
N VAL A 154 8.20 -5.42 5.41
CA VAL A 154 8.83 -4.28 6.11
C VAL A 154 8.39 -2.92 5.62
N ASP A 155 7.90 -2.79 4.38
CA ASP A 155 7.44 -1.50 3.85
C ASP A 155 6.02 -1.21 4.36
N ASN A 156 5.88 -0.80 5.63
CA ASN A 156 4.56 -0.68 6.28
C ASN A 156 3.75 0.56 5.86
N THR A 157 4.36 1.53 5.18
CA THR A 157 3.60 2.66 4.60
C THR A 157 4.22 3.08 3.29
N VAL A 158 3.43 3.00 2.24
CA VAL A 158 3.85 3.25 0.86
C VAL A 158 2.90 4.28 0.25
N LEU A 159 3.48 5.36 -0.28
CA LEU A 159 2.76 6.30 -1.13
C LEU A 159 2.82 5.77 -2.55
N LEU A 160 1.67 5.67 -3.21
CA LEU A 160 1.52 5.15 -4.56
C LEU A 160 0.87 6.22 -5.43
N ARG A 161 1.42 6.44 -6.63
CA ARG A 161 0.99 7.53 -7.49
C ARG A 161 1.01 7.16 -8.96
N MET A 162 0.03 7.64 -9.71
CA MET A 162 -0.01 7.58 -11.16
C MET A 162 -0.74 8.78 -11.76
N VAL A 163 -0.41 9.10 -13.01
CA VAL A 163 -1.19 10.03 -13.84
C VAL A 163 -1.83 9.25 -14.98
N VAL A 164 -3.14 9.45 -15.16
CA VAL A 164 -3.93 8.86 -16.24
C VAL A 164 -4.21 9.94 -17.26
N GLU A 165 -3.77 9.70 -18.49
CA GLU A 165 -4.07 10.57 -19.62
C GLU A 165 -5.47 10.25 -20.19
N GLY A 166 -6.12 11.27 -20.77
CA GLY A 166 -7.47 11.17 -21.35
C GLY A 166 -7.50 10.81 -22.84
#